data_AF-A0AA87K916-F1
#
_entry.id   AF-A0AA87K916-F1
#
_cell.length_a   1.000
_cell.length_b   1.000
_cell.length_c   1.000
_cell.angle_alpha   90.00
_cell.angle_beta   90.00
_cell.angle_gamma   90.00
#
_symmetry.space_group_name_H-M   'P 1'
#
loop_
_entity.id
_entity.type
_entity.pdbx_description
1 polymer ?
#
loop_
_entity_poly.entity_id
_entity_poly.type
_entity_poly.pdbx_seq_one_letter_code
_entity_poly.pdbx_strand_id
1 'polypeptide(L)'
;MVLENKEWLDELEKVEWDWDFKECYGSINEDSEISSFLKYKLGLLVDNHHSLKYTKQFGNKYIGRHGDCDKEAYPMYKSLNWQINFEDSIRGETMNSFTTTFHQAIMLSGNKNEVYEEIGINKNQFLNKQYEILLKGNNYKKFSSIEDNLKEFEKFAKLTHTIGNFTVLPNWMNTGRGGSFTVLDYWDLTLKNLYEFLFPLGAWESFVNKYFLHSFLDKDLEPMEFWDEHFTGSVKIKETYQLAQFLFRVNRSIEERGKFLKVKLDDKETSKLPKSAEELWNKENRLEN
;
A
#
# COMPACT_ATOMS: atom_id res chain seq x y z
N MET A 1 -24.90 -0.95 -16.61
CA MET A 1 -24.43 -2.33 -16.80
C MET A 1 -23.60 -2.68 -15.57
N VAL A 2 -24.03 -3.66 -14.79
CA VAL A 2 -23.18 -4.25 -13.74
C VAL A 2 -22.11 -5.02 -14.50
N LEU A 3 -20.83 -4.69 -14.32
CA LEU A 3 -19.76 -5.57 -14.84
C LEU A 3 -19.96 -6.92 -14.18
N GLU A 4 -20.19 -7.96 -14.98
CA GLU A 4 -20.20 -9.31 -14.46
C GLU A 4 -18.80 -9.60 -13.93
N ASN A 5 -18.71 -10.26 -12.76
CA ASN A 5 -17.45 -10.52 -12.06
C ASN A 5 -16.37 -11.13 -12.98
N LYS A 6 -16.81 -11.90 -13.99
CA LYS A 6 -15.96 -12.53 -14.98
C LYS A 6 -15.30 -11.54 -15.93
N GLU A 7 -16.05 -10.59 -16.51
CA GLU A 7 -15.49 -9.60 -17.44
C GLU A 7 -14.39 -8.76 -16.78
N TRP A 8 -14.58 -8.39 -15.51
CA TRP A 8 -13.56 -7.65 -14.76
C TRP A 8 -12.29 -8.49 -14.54
N LEU A 9 -12.44 -9.79 -14.23
CA LEU A 9 -11.30 -10.69 -14.06
C LEU A 9 -10.56 -10.91 -15.38
N ASP A 10 -11.28 -11.03 -16.49
CA ASP A 10 -10.69 -11.14 -17.84
C ASP A 10 -9.89 -9.87 -18.21
N GLU A 11 -10.33 -8.69 -17.76
CA GLU A 11 -9.58 -7.44 -17.89
C GLU A 11 -8.35 -7.40 -16.97
N LEU A 12 -8.48 -7.90 -15.74
CA LEU A 12 -7.35 -7.99 -14.80
C LEU A 12 -6.29 -8.98 -15.29
N GLU A 13 -6.69 -10.01 -16.03
CA GLU A 13 -5.76 -10.98 -16.62
C GLU A 13 -4.75 -10.30 -17.56
N LYS A 14 -5.19 -9.26 -18.28
CA LYS A 14 -4.41 -8.55 -19.31
C LYS A 14 -3.36 -7.58 -18.75
N VAL A 15 -3.45 -7.24 -17.47
CA VAL A 15 -2.49 -6.33 -16.82
C VAL A 15 -1.52 -7.10 -15.93
N GLU A 16 -0.36 -6.50 -15.70
CA GLU A 16 0.68 -7.07 -14.83
C GLU A 16 0.27 -7.00 -13.34
N TRP A 17 0.96 -7.78 -12.50
CA TRP A 17 0.70 -7.83 -11.06
C TRP A 17 0.88 -6.49 -10.34
N ASP A 18 1.70 -5.61 -10.90
CA ASP A 18 2.02 -4.28 -10.38
C ASP A 18 1.17 -3.17 -11.03
N TRP A 19 0.08 -3.54 -11.70
CA TRP A 19 -0.87 -2.57 -12.23
C TRP A 19 -1.48 -1.73 -11.12
N ASP A 20 -1.43 -0.41 -11.33
CA ASP A 20 -1.77 0.59 -10.33
C ASP A 20 -3.24 0.99 -10.45
N PHE A 21 -4.05 0.65 -9.45
CA PHE A 21 -5.48 0.92 -9.47
C PHE A 21 -5.83 2.42 -9.46
N LYS A 22 -4.86 3.33 -9.32
CA LYS A 22 -5.05 4.76 -9.61
C LYS A 22 -5.42 5.00 -11.08
N GLU A 23 -4.98 4.14 -12.02
CA GLU A 23 -5.31 4.23 -13.44
C GLU A 23 -6.82 4.09 -13.71
N CYS A 24 -7.58 3.45 -12.82
CA CYS A 24 -9.04 3.46 -12.88
C CYS A 24 -9.64 4.88 -12.90
N TYR A 25 -8.89 5.86 -12.40
CA TYR A 25 -9.32 7.24 -12.23
C TYR A 25 -8.68 8.20 -13.23
N GLY A 26 -7.78 7.74 -14.10
CA GLY A 26 -7.18 8.57 -15.13
C GLY A 26 -5.75 8.16 -15.45
N SER A 27 -5.29 8.58 -16.63
CA SER A 27 -3.93 8.30 -17.09
C SER A 27 -2.87 8.87 -16.15
N ILE A 28 -1.88 8.04 -15.84
CA ILE A 28 -0.71 8.40 -15.01
C ILE A 28 0.61 8.37 -15.81
N ASN A 29 0.56 8.11 -17.12
CA ASN A 29 1.71 7.72 -17.96
C ASN A 29 2.78 8.82 -18.17
N GLU A 30 2.49 10.07 -17.81
CA GLU A 30 3.41 11.20 -18.00
C GLU A 30 4.01 11.73 -16.70
N ASP A 31 3.61 11.17 -15.55
CA ASP A 31 4.02 11.61 -14.23
C ASP A 31 4.97 10.60 -13.58
N SER A 32 5.83 11.07 -12.67
CA SER A 32 6.45 10.19 -11.69
C SER A 32 5.39 9.60 -10.75
N GLU A 33 5.65 8.42 -10.20
CA GLU A 33 4.72 7.67 -9.35
C GLU A 33 4.28 8.45 -8.10
N ILE A 34 5.20 9.21 -7.49
CA ILE A 34 4.86 10.12 -6.38
C ILE A 34 3.89 11.22 -6.85
N SER A 35 4.10 11.77 -8.04
CA SER A 35 3.24 12.81 -8.62
C SER A 35 1.85 12.26 -8.94
N SER A 36 1.78 11.05 -9.52
CA SER A 36 0.53 10.31 -9.75
C SER A 36 -0.23 10.07 -8.44
N PHE A 37 0.48 9.68 -7.38
CA PHE A 37 -0.10 9.53 -6.05
C PHE A 37 -0.66 10.87 -5.50
N LEU A 38 0.09 11.97 -5.61
CA LEU A 38 -0.37 13.28 -5.15
C LEU A 38 -1.57 13.77 -5.95
N LYS A 39 -1.59 13.59 -7.29
CA LYS A 39 -2.74 13.91 -8.15
C LYS A 39 -3.98 13.13 -7.74
N TYR A 40 -3.84 11.83 -7.47
CA TYR A 40 -4.91 11.00 -6.95
C TYR A 40 -5.46 11.55 -5.63
N LYS A 41 -4.59 11.86 -4.65
CA LYS A 41 -5.04 12.42 -3.36
C LYS A 41 -5.65 13.81 -3.45
N LEU A 42 -5.25 14.62 -4.43
CA LEU A 42 -5.87 15.91 -4.72
C LEU A 42 -7.25 15.77 -5.41
N GLY A 43 -7.55 14.59 -5.96
CA GLY A 43 -8.76 14.32 -6.73
C GLY A 43 -8.69 14.87 -8.16
N LEU A 44 -7.47 14.99 -8.71
CA LEU A 44 -7.24 15.47 -10.08
C LEU A 44 -7.45 14.36 -11.12
N LEU A 45 -7.46 13.10 -10.69
CA LEU A 45 -7.82 11.94 -11.50
C LEU A 45 -9.34 11.75 -11.44
N VAL A 46 -10.03 11.90 -12.57
CA VAL A 46 -11.51 11.93 -12.67
C VAL A 46 -12.13 11.04 -13.76
N ASP A 47 -11.37 10.13 -14.36
CA ASP A 47 -11.91 9.12 -15.28
C ASP A 47 -12.91 8.20 -14.54
N ASN A 48 -13.97 7.84 -15.25
CA ASN A 48 -15.01 6.93 -14.78
C ASN A 48 -15.30 5.78 -15.77
N HIS A 49 -14.57 5.69 -16.87
CA HIS A 49 -14.87 4.78 -17.96
C HIS A 49 -13.93 3.57 -18.04
N HIS A 50 -12.81 3.59 -17.31
CA HIS A 50 -11.83 2.51 -17.29
C HIS A 50 -12.47 1.12 -17.07
N SER A 51 -11.99 0.09 -17.77
CA SER A 51 -12.57 -1.25 -17.74
C SER A 51 -12.50 -1.87 -16.34
N LEU A 52 -11.34 -1.76 -15.70
CA LEU A 52 -11.10 -2.19 -14.31
C LEU A 52 -11.74 -1.32 -13.22
N LYS A 53 -12.42 -0.22 -13.58
CA LYS A 53 -13.14 0.58 -12.59
C LYS A 53 -14.47 -0.10 -12.23
N TYR A 54 -14.47 -0.92 -11.20
CA TYR A 54 -15.67 -1.57 -10.67
C TYR A 54 -16.67 -0.56 -10.09
N THR A 55 -16.18 0.50 -9.43
CA THR A 55 -17.04 1.46 -8.71
C THR A 55 -17.86 2.37 -9.62
N LYS A 56 -17.63 2.39 -10.94
CA LYS A 56 -18.41 3.19 -11.90
C LYS A 56 -19.90 2.85 -11.91
N GLN A 57 -20.27 1.65 -11.46
CA GLN A 57 -21.66 1.25 -11.28
C GLN A 57 -22.39 2.06 -10.20
N PHE A 58 -21.67 2.74 -9.32
CA PHE A 58 -22.20 3.66 -8.31
C PHE A 58 -22.21 5.12 -8.79
N GLY A 59 -22.16 5.34 -10.10
CA GLY A 59 -22.16 6.67 -10.72
C GLY A 59 -20.92 7.47 -10.32
N ASN A 60 -21.14 8.66 -9.77
CA ASN A 60 -20.06 9.59 -9.43
C ASN A 60 -19.62 9.51 -7.96
N LYS A 61 -20.08 8.50 -7.20
CA LYS A 61 -19.75 8.35 -5.77
C LYS A 61 -18.25 8.20 -5.51
N TYR A 62 -17.53 7.52 -6.41
CA TYR A 62 -16.11 7.22 -6.27
C TYR A 62 -15.31 7.86 -7.41
N ILE A 63 -15.27 9.19 -7.47
CA ILE A 63 -14.49 9.96 -8.46
C ILE A 63 -13.78 11.12 -7.75
N GLY A 64 -12.65 11.56 -8.30
CA GLY A 64 -11.89 12.69 -7.76
C GLY A 64 -11.44 12.40 -6.34
N ARG A 65 -11.75 13.31 -5.39
CA ARG A 65 -11.37 13.14 -3.98
C ARG A 65 -12.05 11.97 -3.27
N HIS A 66 -13.09 11.40 -3.87
CA HIS A 66 -13.79 10.23 -3.34
C HIS A 66 -13.36 8.93 -4.01
N GLY A 67 -12.37 8.97 -4.91
CA GLY A 67 -11.83 7.76 -5.49
C GLY A 67 -11.20 6.86 -4.43
N ASP A 68 -11.47 5.57 -4.50
CA ASP A 68 -11.08 4.56 -3.54
C ASP A 68 -10.54 3.32 -4.28
N CYS A 69 -9.22 3.27 -4.47
CA CYS A 69 -8.58 2.26 -5.32
C CYS A 69 -8.76 0.84 -4.79
N ASP A 70 -8.75 0.65 -3.48
CA ASP A 70 -8.89 -0.68 -2.88
C ASP A 70 -10.30 -1.26 -3.05
N LYS A 71 -11.31 -0.44 -3.37
CA LYS A 71 -12.68 -0.88 -3.69
C LYS A 71 -12.83 -1.34 -5.13
N GLU A 72 -11.94 -0.90 -6.02
CA GLU A 72 -11.95 -1.35 -7.41
C GLU A 72 -11.63 -2.83 -7.53
N ALA A 73 -10.80 -3.36 -6.63
CA ALA A 73 -10.43 -4.78 -6.56
C ALA A 73 -11.49 -5.67 -5.89
N TYR A 74 -12.72 -5.18 -5.66
CA TYR A 74 -13.79 -6.02 -5.09
C TYR A 74 -14.04 -7.34 -5.84
N PRO A 75 -14.09 -7.37 -7.19
CA PRO A 75 -14.24 -8.62 -7.94
C PRO A 75 -13.17 -9.68 -7.59
N MET A 76 -11.93 -9.24 -7.35
CA MET A 76 -10.84 -10.10 -6.86
C MET A 76 -11.17 -10.65 -5.46
N TYR A 77 -11.58 -9.80 -4.52
CA TYR A 77 -11.95 -10.24 -3.16
C TYR A 77 -13.08 -11.27 -3.20
N LYS A 78 -14.06 -11.07 -4.08
CA LYS A 78 -15.17 -12.01 -4.27
C LYS A 78 -14.69 -13.35 -4.82
N SER A 79 -13.81 -13.33 -5.82
CA SER A 79 -13.23 -14.54 -6.42
C SER A 79 -12.43 -15.37 -5.38
N LEU A 80 -11.65 -14.69 -4.53
CA LEU A 80 -10.86 -15.33 -3.46
C LEU A 80 -11.69 -15.67 -2.21
N ASN A 81 -12.99 -15.40 -2.26
CA ASN A 81 -13.92 -15.58 -1.15
C ASN A 81 -13.47 -14.84 0.13
N TRP A 82 -12.89 -13.64 -0.04
CA TRP A 82 -12.46 -12.73 1.03
C TRP A 82 -13.59 -11.80 1.48
N GLN A 83 -14.43 -11.41 0.53
CA GLN A 83 -15.59 -10.55 0.75
C GLN A 83 -16.76 -11.08 -0.09
N ILE A 84 -17.96 -11.19 0.49
CA ILE A 84 -19.10 -11.82 -0.18
C ILE A 84 -19.92 -10.77 -0.94
N ASN A 85 -20.24 -9.66 -0.27
CA ASN A 85 -20.96 -8.52 -0.83
C ASN A 85 -20.15 -7.24 -0.70
N PHE A 86 -20.32 -6.33 -1.66
CA PHE A 86 -19.58 -5.07 -1.72
C PHE A 86 -19.79 -4.19 -0.48
N GLU A 87 -20.99 -4.23 0.12
CA GLU A 87 -21.37 -3.42 1.29
C GLU A 87 -21.16 -4.16 2.64
N ASP A 88 -20.48 -5.33 2.63
CA ASP A 88 -20.17 -6.04 3.86
C ASP A 88 -19.29 -5.20 4.80
N SER A 89 -19.37 -5.51 6.11
CA SER A 89 -18.50 -4.86 7.11
C SER A 89 -17.02 -5.19 6.91
N ILE A 90 -16.73 -6.38 6.37
CA ILE A 90 -15.42 -6.77 5.86
C ILE A 90 -15.31 -6.22 4.45
N ARG A 91 -14.31 -5.38 4.19
CA ARG A 91 -14.15 -4.70 2.91
C ARG A 91 -12.69 -4.51 2.54
N GLY A 92 -12.44 -4.25 1.26
CA GLY A 92 -11.11 -3.91 0.74
C GLY A 92 -10.47 -2.76 1.51
N GLU A 93 -9.21 -2.94 1.89
CA GLU A 93 -8.38 -1.94 2.57
C GLU A 93 -6.94 -2.01 2.07
N THR A 94 -6.24 -0.88 2.10
CA THR A 94 -4.81 -0.78 1.78
C THR A 94 -3.94 -1.04 3.02
N MET A 95 -3.10 -2.09 2.97
CA MET A 95 -2.31 -2.58 4.11
C MET A 95 -1.27 -1.57 4.61
N ASN A 96 -0.49 -0.97 3.70
CA ASN A 96 0.53 0.02 4.03
C ASN A 96 0.24 1.35 3.34
N SER A 97 0.20 2.44 4.11
CA SER A 97 -0.10 3.78 3.60
C SER A 97 1.16 4.52 3.15
N PHE A 98 1.23 4.89 1.87
CA PHE A 98 2.27 5.81 1.37
C PHE A 98 2.28 7.15 2.10
N THR A 99 1.09 7.69 2.41
CA THR A 99 0.94 9.02 3.01
C THR A 99 1.64 9.10 4.36
N THR A 100 1.55 8.05 5.18
CA THR A 100 2.19 8.01 6.50
C THR A 100 3.70 8.15 6.36
N THR A 101 4.34 7.28 5.59
CA THR A 101 5.80 7.25 5.42
C THR A 101 6.30 8.50 4.69
N PHE A 102 5.60 8.94 3.64
CA PHE A 102 5.96 10.14 2.88
C PHE A 102 5.96 11.39 3.76
N HIS A 103 4.96 11.56 4.62
CA HIS A 103 4.95 12.64 5.60
C HIS A 103 6.09 12.52 6.63
N GLN A 104 6.38 11.31 7.12
CA GLN A 104 7.50 11.12 8.06
C GLN A 104 8.83 11.49 7.41
N ALA A 105 9.08 11.10 6.15
CA ALA A 105 10.32 11.45 5.46
C ALA A 105 10.49 12.96 5.26
N ILE A 106 9.41 13.69 4.93
CA ILE A 106 9.45 15.16 4.91
C ILE A 106 9.81 15.71 6.30
N MET A 107 9.25 15.14 7.37
CA MET A 107 9.54 15.56 8.74
C MET A 107 10.97 15.26 9.19
N LEU A 108 11.57 14.17 8.69
CA LEU A 108 12.95 13.74 8.97
C LEU A 108 14.01 14.48 8.16
N SER A 109 13.61 15.15 7.08
CA SER A 109 14.55 15.86 6.21
C SER A 109 15.27 16.98 6.96
N GLY A 110 16.60 16.93 6.99
CA GLY A 110 17.42 17.91 7.70
C GLY A 110 17.23 19.34 7.19
N ASN A 111 16.94 19.48 5.88
CA ASN A 111 16.66 20.75 5.21
C ASN A 111 15.17 21.15 5.21
N LYS A 112 14.29 20.46 5.96
CA LYS A 112 12.83 20.68 5.93
C LYS A 112 12.42 22.14 6.12
N ASN A 113 13.03 22.85 7.08
CA ASN A 113 12.61 24.22 7.39
C ASN A 113 12.96 25.19 6.25
N GLU A 114 14.13 25.04 5.65
CA GLU A 114 14.57 25.84 4.50
C GLU A 114 13.67 25.57 3.30
N VAL A 115 13.41 24.30 2.99
CA VAL A 115 12.53 23.91 1.87
C VAL A 115 11.11 24.42 2.10
N TYR A 116 10.57 24.34 3.32
CA TYR A 116 9.24 24.88 3.64
C TYR A 116 9.14 26.37 3.36
N GLU A 117 10.16 27.14 3.73
CA GLU A 117 10.21 28.58 3.47
C GLU A 117 10.36 28.88 1.98
N GLU A 118 11.21 28.13 1.28
CA GLU A 118 11.46 28.27 -0.16
C GLU A 118 10.19 28.04 -1.00
N ILE A 119 9.46 26.96 -0.72
CA ILE A 119 8.29 26.56 -1.53
C ILE A 119 6.96 27.09 -0.97
N GLY A 120 6.98 27.73 0.21
CA GLY A 120 5.81 28.34 0.84
C GLY A 120 4.87 27.37 1.57
N ILE A 121 5.39 26.28 2.17
CA ILE A 121 4.61 25.40 3.05
C ILE A 121 4.36 26.09 4.40
N ASN A 122 3.09 26.18 4.78
CA ASN A 122 2.67 26.64 6.08
C ASN A 122 2.86 25.52 7.13
N LYS A 123 3.79 25.74 8.07
CA LYS A 123 4.12 24.85 9.20
C LYS A 123 2.91 24.57 10.12
N ASN A 124 1.91 25.45 10.13
CA ASN A 124 0.70 25.35 10.97
C ASN A 124 -0.47 24.66 10.27
N GLN A 125 -0.29 24.19 9.03
CA GLN A 125 -1.30 23.44 8.29
C GLN A 125 -0.84 22.03 7.98
N PHE A 126 -1.80 21.09 7.91
CA PHE A 126 -1.49 19.72 7.53
C PHE A 126 -0.96 19.64 6.09
N LEU A 127 0.05 18.79 5.86
CA LEU A 127 0.66 18.60 4.54
C LEU A 127 -0.35 18.13 3.48
N ASN A 128 -1.33 17.30 3.84
CA ASN A 128 -2.37 16.84 2.92
C ASN A 128 -3.27 17.96 2.37
N LYS A 129 -3.30 19.14 3.01
CA LYS A 129 -3.98 20.34 2.49
C LYS A 129 -3.10 21.16 1.56
N GLN A 130 -1.82 20.81 1.45
CA GLN A 130 -0.78 21.55 0.74
C GLN A 130 -0.09 20.70 -0.34
N TYR A 131 -0.70 19.58 -0.75
CA TYR A 131 -0.15 18.69 -1.78
C TYR A 131 0.03 19.35 -3.14
N GLU A 132 -0.76 20.38 -3.47
CA GLU A 132 -0.56 21.16 -4.69
C GLU A 132 0.81 21.85 -4.72
N ILE A 133 1.30 22.31 -3.55
CA ILE A 133 2.61 22.95 -3.40
C ILE A 133 3.72 21.90 -3.58
N LEU A 134 3.55 20.70 -3.01
CA LEU A 134 4.48 19.59 -3.17
C LEU A 134 4.55 19.09 -4.61
N LEU A 135 3.40 18.99 -5.28
CA LEU A 135 3.28 18.53 -6.66
C LEU A 135 3.87 19.53 -7.66
N LYS A 136 3.71 20.84 -7.42
CA LYS A 136 4.20 21.90 -8.31
C LYS A 136 5.71 21.76 -8.51
N GLY A 137 6.13 21.54 -9.76
CA GLY A 137 7.54 21.38 -10.12
C GLY A 137 8.24 20.23 -9.39
N ASN A 138 7.48 19.23 -8.91
CA ASN A 138 7.98 18.13 -8.09
C ASN A 138 8.74 18.61 -6.83
N ASN A 139 8.27 19.67 -6.18
CA ASN A 139 8.89 20.24 -4.97
C ASN A 139 9.13 19.22 -3.85
N TYR A 140 8.38 18.11 -3.81
CA TYR A 140 8.66 17.01 -2.87
C TYR A 140 10.09 16.44 -3.00
N LYS A 141 10.74 16.57 -4.16
CA LYS A 141 12.13 16.10 -4.38
C LYS A 141 13.17 16.96 -3.67
N LYS A 142 12.81 18.16 -3.20
CA LYS A 142 13.74 19.06 -2.50
C LYS A 142 14.03 18.61 -1.06
N PHE A 143 13.22 17.72 -0.51
CA PHE A 143 13.40 17.20 0.83
C PHE A 143 14.48 16.11 0.82
N SER A 144 15.58 16.33 1.55
CA SER A 144 16.75 15.43 1.57
C SER A 144 16.38 13.96 1.77
N SER A 145 15.50 13.63 2.71
CA SER A 145 15.12 12.22 2.96
C SER A 145 14.33 11.59 1.81
N ILE A 146 13.59 12.39 1.02
CA ILE A 146 12.91 11.93 -0.18
C ILE A 146 13.92 11.78 -1.33
N GLU A 147 14.80 12.76 -1.50
CA GLU A 147 15.85 12.75 -2.54
C GLU A 147 16.76 11.52 -2.39
N ASP A 148 17.29 11.30 -1.19
CA ASP A 148 18.20 10.21 -0.86
C ASP A 148 17.58 8.82 -1.09
N ASN A 149 16.25 8.72 -1.03
CA ASN A 149 15.48 7.48 -1.16
C ASN A 149 14.53 7.49 -2.37
N LEU A 150 14.76 8.37 -3.35
CA LEU A 150 13.76 8.69 -4.39
C LEU A 150 13.29 7.44 -5.14
N LYS A 151 14.21 6.59 -5.56
CA LYS A 151 13.89 5.36 -6.31
C LYS A 151 12.96 4.42 -5.53
N GLU A 152 13.21 4.24 -4.23
CA GLU A 152 12.40 3.35 -3.40
C GLU A 152 11.05 3.98 -3.05
N PHE A 153 10.97 5.31 -2.95
CA PHE A 153 9.70 6.02 -2.83
C PHE A 153 8.85 5.96 -4.09
N GLU A 154 9.43 6.14 -5.28
CA GLU A 154 8.69 5.98 -6.55
C GLU A 154 8.12 4.56 -6.65
N LYS A 155 8.93 3.55 -6.31
CA LYS A 155 8.46 2.16 -6.22
C LYS A 155 7.31 2.01 -5.23
N PHE A 156 7.42 2.57 -4.03
CA PHE A 156 6.36 2.44 -3.02
C PHE A 156 5.07 3.19 -3.45
N ALA A 157 5.19 4.36 -4.07
CA ALA A 157 4.06 5.15 -4.56
C ALA A 157 3.24 4.37 -5.62
N LYS A 158 3.94 3.68 -6.52
CA LYS A 158 3.34 2.75 -7.50
C LYS A 158 2.65 1.60 -6.79
N LEU A 159 3.40 0.88 -5.94
CA LEU A 159 2.95 -0.34 -5.27
C LEU A 159 1.78 -0.13 -4.29
N THR A 160 1.58 1.10 -3.80
CA THR A 160 0.58 1.41 -2.77
C THR A 160 -0.84 0.99 -3.14
N HIS A 161 -1.23 1.13 -4.41
CA HIS A 161 -2.57 0.75 -4.89
C HIS A 161 -2.50 -0.43 -5.87
N THR A 162 -1.64 -1.40 -5.60
CA THR A 162 -1.57 -2.67 -6.34
C THR A 162 -2.21 -3.79 -5.52
N ILE A 163 -2.59 -4.89 -6.17
CA ILE A 163 -3.19 -6.06 -5.48
C ILE A 163 -2.32 -6.61 -4.35
N GLY A 164 -1.00 -6.47 -4.46
CA GLY A 164 -0.04 -6.91 -3.43
C GLY A 164 -0.20 -6.17 -2.10
N ASN A 165 -0.69 -4.92 -2.12
CA ASN A 165 -0.90 -4.09 -0.93
C ASN A 165 -2.37 -4.05 -0.47
N PHE A 166 -3.27 -4.78 -1.14
CA PHE A 166 -4.69 -4.84 -0.79
C PHE A 166 -5.02 -6.08 0.05
N THR A 167 -5.90 -5.89 1.03
CA THR A 167 -6.47 -6.97 1.85
C THR A 167 -7.93 -6.65 2.15
N VAL A 168 -8.60 -7.50 2.94
CA VAL A 168 -9.90 -7.15 3.52
C VAL A 168 -9.82 -7.14 5.04
N LEU A 169 -10.50 -6.18 5.66
CA LEU A 169 -10.62 -6.08 7.10
C LEU A 169 -12.02 -5.58 7.49
N PRO A 170 -12.47 -5.84 8.73
CA PRO A 170 -13.60 -5.12 9.31
C PRO A 170 -13.36 -3.60 9.25
N ASN A 171 -14.34 -2.85 8.75
CA ASN A 171 -14.22 -1.41 8.50
C ASN A 171 -13.76 -0.59 9.72
N TRP A 172 -14.17 -0.96 10.93
CA TRP A 172 -13.80 -0.29 12.18
C TRP A 172 -12.32 -0.47 12.54
N MET A 173 -11.69 -1.57 12.08
CA MET A 173 -10.26 -1.78 12.26
C MET A 173 -9.44 -0.78 11.46
N ASN A 174 -9.92 -0.32 10.30
CA ASN A 174 -9.20 0.67 9.51
C ASN A 174 -9.09 2.02 10.25
N THR A 175 -10.18 2.47 10.90
CA THR A 175 -10.14 3.66 11.75
C THR A 175 -9.17 3.49 12.93
N GLY A 176 -9.17 2.29 13.54
CA GLY A 176 -8.21 1.94 14.58
C GLY A 176 -6.77 1.99 14.08
N ARG A 177 -6.49 1.47 12.89
CA ARG A 177 -5.13 1.38 12.33
C ARG A 177 -4.54 2.75 11.97
N GLY A 178 -5.31 3.58 11.26
CA GLY A 178 -4.83 4.91 10.83
C GLY A 178 -4.89 5.98 11.91
N GLY A 179 -5.81 5.84 12.87
CA GLY A 179 -6.00 6.77 13.98
C GLY A 179 -5.24 6.42 15.25
N SER A 180 -4.74 5.19 15.40
CA SER A 180 -4.06 4.77 16.62
C SER A 180 -2.61 5.23 16.68
N PHE A 181 -2.20 5.68 17.85
CA PHE A 181 -0.80 5.93 18.20
C PHE A 181 0.06 4.67 18.29
N THR A 182 -0.54 3.47 18.18
CA THR A 182 0.14 2.18 18.35
C THR A 182 0.48 1.45 17.05
N VAL A 183 -0.08 1.85 15.89
CA VAL A 183 0.12 1.15 14.60
C VAL A 183 0.31 2.08 13.41
N LEU A 184 -0.39 3.22 13.33
CA LEU A 184 -0.22 4.25 12.30
C LEU A 184 -0.12 3.74 10.85
N ASP A 185 -1.00 2.83 10.44
CA ASP A 185 -0.99 2.23 9.09
C ASP A 185 0.24 1.38 8.73
N TYR A 186 1.09 1.02 9.69
CA TYR A 186 2.17 0.05 9.48
C TYR A 186 1.63 -1.38 9.60
N TRP A 187 1.78 -2.15 8.52
CA TRP A 187 1.21 -3.49 8.44
C TRP A 187 1.92 -4.51 9.33
N ASP A 188 3.23 -4.40 9.55
CA ASP A 188 3.98 -5.27 10.45
C ASP A 188 3.48 -5.18 11.90
N LEU A 189 3.25 -3.97 12.43
CA LEU A 189 2.63 -3.78 13.74
C LEU A 189 1.17 -4.26 13.77
N THR A 190 0.44 -4.11 12.68
CA THR A 190 -0.92 -4.63 12.56
C THR A 190 -0.92 -6.16 12.61
N LEU A 191 0.00 -6.80 11.89
CA LEU A 191 0.21 -8.25 11.89
C LEU A 191 0.67 -8.75 13.26
N LYS A 192 1.53 -8.02 13.97
CA LYS A 192 1.91 -8.37 15.35
C LYS A 192 0.70 -8.44 16.28
N ASN A 193 -0.17 -7.42 16.26
CA ASN A 193 -1.39 -7.44 17.08
C ASN A 193 -2.34 -8.58 16.66
N LEU A 194 -2.47 -8.86 15.37
CA LEU A 194 -3.27 -9.98 14.86
C LEU A 194 -2.69 -11.34 15.24
N TYR A 195 -1.36 -11.49 15.21
CA TYR A 195 -0.66 -12.69 15.63
C TYR A 195 -0.93 -12.97 17.11
N GLU A 196 -0.70 -12.00 17.99
CA GLU A 196 -0.95 -12.12 19.43
C GLU A 196 -2.41 -12.49 19.76
N PHE A 197 -3.37 -12.02 18.94
CA PHE A 197 -4.78 -12.34 19.12
C PHE A 197 -5.19 -13.70 18.54
N LEU A 198 -4.73 -14.05 17.34
CA LEU A 198 -5.17 -15.23 16.59
C LEU A 198 -4.35 -16.48 16.89
N PHE A 199 -3.09 -16.33 17.30
CA PHE A 199 -2.20 -17.45 17.60
C PHE A 199 -2.71 -18.31 18.77
N PRO A 200 -3.11 -17.75 19.93
CA PRO A 200 -3.67 -18.54 21.02
C PRO A 200 -4.99 -19.25 20.66
N LEU A 201 -5.67 -18.79 19.61
CA LEU A 201 -6.92 -19.39 19.09
C LEU A 201 -6.66 -20.50 18.06
N GLY A 202 -5.41 -20.74 17.67
CA GLY A 202 -5.06 -21.66 16.57
C GLY A 202 -5.55 -21.18 15.20
N ALA A 203 -5.88 -19.89 15.05
CA ALA A 203 -6.46 -19.32 13.84
C ALA A 203 -5.44 -18.59 12.96
N TRP A 204 -4.23 -18.33 13.47
CA TRP A 204 -3.22 -17.52 12.79
C TRP A 204 -2.81 -18.08 11.42
N GLU A 205 -2.40 -19.33 11.34
CA GLU A 205 -1.96 -19.93 10.07
C GLU A 205 -3.09 -19.95 9.02
N SER A 206 -4.32 -20.21 9.46
CA SER A 206 -5.51 -20.13 8.58
C SER A 206 -5.73 -18.71 8.06
N PHE A 207 -5.55 -17.70 8.91
CA PHE A 207 -5.61 -16.29 8.52
C PHE A 207 -4.53 -15.93 7.50
N VAL A 208 -3.27 -16.32 7.75
CA VAL A 208 -2.14 -16.10 6.84
C VAL A 208 -2.37 -16.74 5.48
N ASN A 209 -2.79 -18.00 5.47
CA ASN A 209 -3.08 -18.75 4.25
C ASN A 209 -4.27 -18.16 3.48
N LYS A 210 -5.32 -17.73 4.19
CA LYS A 210 -6.51 -17.14 3.57
C LYS A 210 -6.18 -15.85 2.82
N TYR A 211 -5.32 -14.99 3.38
CA TYR A 211 -4.99 -13.66 2.83
C TYR A 211 -3.61 -13.56 2.16
N PHE A 212 -2.91 -14.69 2.06
CA PHE A 212 -1.59 -14.85 1.44
C PHE A 212 -0.53 -13.88 2.00
N LEU A 213 -0.35 -13.88 3.31
CA LEU A 213 0.48 -12.89 4.01
C LEU A 213 1.95 -13.29 4.20
N HIS A 214 2.37 -14.44 3.68
CA HIS A 214 3.71 -15.03 3.85
C HIS A 214 4.88 -14.05 3.63
N SER A 215 4.79 -13.17 2.62
CA SER A 215 5.86 -12.21 2.31
C SER A 215 6.07 -11.10 3.35
N PHE A 216 5.26 -11.07 4.41
CA PHE A 216 5.38 -10.17 5.56
C PHE A 216 5.83 -10.92 6.83
N LEU A 217 6.06 -12.23 6.74
CA LEU A 217 6.33 -13.12 7.87
C LEU A 217 7.65 -13.85 7.67
N ASP A 218 8.23 -14.37 8.75
CA ASP A 218 9.40 -15.25 8.67
C ASP A 218 9.02 -16.67 8.24
N LYS A 219 9.99 -17.59 8.21
CA LYS A 219 9.74 -19.00 7.85
C LYS A 219 8.84 -19.74 8.84
N ASP A 220 8.76 -19.27 10.08
CA ASP A 220 7.98 -19.84 11.17
C ASP A 220 6.59 -19.17 11.26
N LEU A 221 6.25 -18.34 10.25
CA LEU A 221 5.03 -17.55 10.13
C LEU A 221 4.88 -16.47 11.21
N GLU A 222 5.95 -16.03 11.85
CA GLU A 222 5.91 -14.90 12.78
C GLU A 222 5.99 -13.57 12.02
N PRO A 223 5.26 -12.51 12.46
CA PRO A 223 5.38 -11.18 11.87
C PRO A 223 6.81 -10.67 11.89
N MET A 224 7.28 -10.10 10.78
CA MET A 224 8.59 -9.47 10.73
C MET A 224 8.50 -7.95 10.69
N GLU A 225 9.44 -7.29 11.37
CA GLU A 225 9.51 -5.84 11.43
C GLU A 225 9.91 -5.22 10.08
N PHE A 226 9.37 -4.05 9.76
CA PHE A 226 9.82 -3.26 8.62
C PHE A 226 11.10 -2.46 8.88
N TRP A 227 11.48 -2.28 10.14
CA TRP A 227 12.80 -1.81 10.52
C TRP A 227 13.16 -2.35 11.90
N ASP A 228 14.45 -2.38 12.21
CA ASP A 228 14.94 -3.00 13.44
C ASP A 228 14.35 -2.32 14.67
N GLU A 229 13.88 -3.13 15.62
CA GLU A 229 13.26 -2.72 16.87
C GLU A 229 11.91 -2.00 16.70
N HIS A 230 11.24 -2.09 15.54
CA HIS A 230 9.93 -1.47 15.35
C HIS A 230 8.87 -1.98 16.35
N PHE A 231 8.87 -3.28 16.68
CA PHE A 231 7.90 -3.90 17.59
C PHE A 231 8.03 -3.45 19.05
N THR A 232 9.23 -3.03 19.45
CA THR A 232 9.53 -2.60 20.82
C THR A 232 9.80 -1.10 20.94
N GLY A 233 10.08 -0.44 19.81
CA GLY A 233 10.52 0.93 19.73
C GLY A 233 9.39 1.91 19.40
N SER A 234 9.75 3.00 18.72
CA SER A 234 8.78 4.01 18.31
C SER A 234 7.98 3.53 17.10
N VAL A 235 6.66 3.67 17.16
CA VAL A 235 5.73 3.43 16.04
C VAL A 235 6.06 4.32 14.83
N LYS A 236 6.63 5.51 15.06
CA LYS A 236 7.06 6.40 13.96
C LYS A 236 8.55 6.23 13.72
N ILE A 237 8.93 6.19 12.45
CA ILE A 237 10.30 6.33 11.99
C ILE A 237 10.91 7.60 12.63
N LYS A 238 12.04 7.43 13.33
CA LYS A 238 12.80 8.49 14.00
C LYS A 238 14.12 8.79 13.33
N GLU A 239 14.67 7.81 12.62
CA GLU A 239 16.01 7.88 12.05
C GLU A 239 15.97 7.55 10.55
N THR A 240 16.90 8.11 9.79
CA THR A 240 16.95 7.93 8.32
C THR A 240 17.23 6.49 7.91
N TYR A 241 17.99 5.72 8.70
CA TYR A 241 18.22 4.30 8.41
C TYR A 241 16.94 3.46 8.54
N GLN A 242 16.05 3.80 9.47
CA GLN A 242 14.75 3.12 9.64
C GLN A 242 13.86 3.37 8.42
N LEU A 243 13.92 4.57 7.84
CA LEU A 243 13.21 4.89 6.60
C LEU A 243 13.68 4.02 5.44
N ALA A 244 15.00 3.88 5.28
CA ALA A 244 15.58 3.05 4.22
C ALA A 244 15.20 1.57 4.40
N GLN A 245 15.28 1.04 5.62
CA GLN A 245 14.84 -0.33 5.95
C GLN A 245 13.35 -0.52 5.66
N PHE A 246 12.50 0.41 6.09
CA PHE A 246 11.06 0.35 5.82
C PHE A 246 10.78 0.27 4.32
N LEU A 247 11.31 1.21 3.53
CA LEU A 247 11.08 1.27 2.10
C LEU A 247 11.59 0.01 1.39
N PHE A 248 12.75 -0.49 1.80
CA PHE A 248 13.29 -1.76 1.32
C PHE A 248 12.29 -2.90 1.61
N ARG A 249 11.98 -3.17 2.88
CA ARG A 249 11.18 -4.33 3.30
C ARG A 249 9.75 -4.27 2.75
N VAL A 250 9.06 -3.13 2.88
CA VAL A 250 7.66 -2.97 2.44
C VAL A 250 7.50 -3.19 0.93
N ASN A 251 8.43 -2.65 0.12
CA ASN A 251 8.37 -2.79 -1.33
C ASN A 251 8.50 -4.25 -1.76
N ARG A 252 9.41 -5.02 -1.15
CA ARG A 252 9.61 -6.43 -1.50
C ARG A 252 8.43 -7.29 -1.02
N SER A 253 7.91 -7.03 0.18
CA SER A 253 6.75 -7.77 0.69
C SER A 253 5.50 -7.58 -0.18
N ILE A 254 5.21 -6.34 -0.60
CA ILE A 254 4.10 -6.04 -1.52
C ILE A 254 4.34 -6.71 -2.89
N GLU A 255 5.55 -6.59 -3.43
CA GLU A 255 5.90 -7.15 -4.74
C GLU A 255 5.71 -8.67 -4.80
N GLU A 256 6.26 -9.41 -3.84
CA GLU A 256 6.19 -10.87 -3.87
C GLU A 256 4.76 -11.37 -3.62
N ARG A 257 3.98 -10.67 -2.77
CA ARG A 257 2.56 -10.96 -2.61
C ARG A 257 1.77 -10.68 -3.88
N GLY A 258 2.04 -9.55 -4.54
CA GLY A 258 1.36 -9.15 -5.78
C GLY A 258 1.58 -10.17 -6.90
N LYS A 259 2.84 -10.57 -7.14
CA LYS A 259 3.19 -11.63 -8.10
C LYS A 259 2.45 -12.94 -7.80
N PHE A 260 2.43 -13.35 -6.53
CA PHE A 260 1.73 -14.58 -6.14
C PHE A 260 0.22 -14.48 -6.35
N LEU A 261 -0.40 -13.36 -5.94
CA LEU A 261 -1.83 -13.12 -6.13
C LEU A 261 -2.20 -13.17 -7.61
N LYS A 262 -1.40 -12.56 -8.48
CA LYS A 262 -1.61 -12.60 -9.93
C LYS A 262 -1.64 -14.03 -10.47
N VAL A 263 -0.65 -14.85 -10.09
CA VAL A 263 -0.61 -16.27 -10.48
C VAL A 263 -1.81 -17.05 -9.94
N LYS A 264 -2.24 -16.79 -8.69
CA LYS A 264 -3.43 -17.42 -8.10
C LYS A 264 -4.73 -17.03 -8.79
N LEU A 265 -4.87 -15.78 -9.22
CA LEU A 265 -6.06 -15.29 -9.91
C LEU A 265 -6.16 -15.79 -11.35
N ASP A 266 -5.03 -15.95 -12.03
CA ASP A 266 -4.96 -16.53 -13.38
C ASP A 266 -5.23 -18.06 -13.40
N ASP A 267 -5.59 -18.67 -12.25
CA ASP A 267 -5.79 -20.12 -12.05
C ASP A 267 -4.65 -21.00 -12.60
N LYS A 268 -3.44 -20.42 -12.65
CA LYS A 268 -2.22 -21.13 -13.02
C LYS A 268 -1.80 -21.94 -11.80
N GLU A 269 -2.26 -23.19 -11.73
CA GLU A 269 -1.83 -24.16 -10.74
C GLU A 269 -0.30 -24.15 -10.64
N THR A 270 0.21 -23.51 -9.58
CA THR A 270 1.62 -23.63 -9.20
C THR A 270 1.75 -23.71 -7.69
N SER A 271 2.58 -24.66 -7.29
CA SER A 271 2.70 -25.29 -5.98
C SER A 271 3.71 -24.59 -5.05
N LYS A 272 3.86 -23.26 -5.13
CA LYS A 272 4.77 -22.53 -4.24
C LYS A 272 4.09 -21.30 -3.67
N LEU A 273 3.96 -21.26 -2.34
CA LEU A 273 3.52 -20.10 -1.56
C LEU A 273 4.45 -18.90 -1.83
N PRO A 274 4.01 -17.64 -1.55
CA PRO A 274 4.93 -16.51 -1.59
C PRO A 274 6.13 -16.79 -0.70
N LYS A 275 7.32 -16.37 -1.14
CA LYS A 275 8.52 -16.45 -0.30
C LYS A 275 8.30 -15.70 1.00
N SER A 276 8.85 -16.21 2.10
CA SER A 276 8.80 -15.51 3.38
C SER A 276 9.65 -14.24 3.31
N ALA A 277 9.35 -13.26 4.16
CA ALA A 277 10.19 -12.07 4.31
C ALA A 277 11.64 -12.44 4.66
N GLU A 278 11.85 -13.44 5.52
CA GLU A 278 13.19 -13.95 5.84
C GLU A 278 13.95 -14.46 4.61
N GLU A 279 13.29 -15.22 3.72
CA GLU A 279 13.91 -15.70 2.47
C GLU A 279 14.29 -14.55 1.53
N LEU A 280 13.44 -13.53 1.44
CA LEU A 280 13.69 -12.34 0.63
C LEU A 280 14.91 -11.57 1.14
N TRP A 281 15.02 -11.43 2.46
CA TRP A 281 16.08 -10.64 3.07
C TRP A 281 17.41 -11.39 3.10
N ASN A 282 17.40 -12.69 3.37
CA ASN A 282 18.63 -13.52 3.39
C ASN A 282 19.23 -13.72 1.99
N LYS A 283 18.43 -13.73 0.93
CA LYS A 283 18.93 -13.88 -0.45
C LYS A 283 19.68 -12.63 -0.92
N GLU A 284 19.22 -11.45 -0.52
CA GLU A 284 19.79 -10.17 -0.97
C GLU A 284 20.90 -9.66 -0.03
N ASN A 285 20.88 -10.01 1.26
CA ASN A 285 21.99 -9.75 2.19
C ASN A 285 23.23 -10.66 1.96
N ARG A 286 23.14 -11.66 1.07
CA ARG A 286 24.31 -12.43 0.58
C ARG A 286 25.00 -11.79 -0.63
N LEU A 287 24.61 -10.58 -1.04
CA LEU A 287 25.32 -9.79 -2.04
C LEU A 287 26.20 -8.67 -1.44
N GLU A 288 26.32 -8.59 -0.11
CA GLU A 288 27.23 -7.66 0.60
C GLU A 288 28.17 -8.36 1.60
N ASN A 289 28.63 -9.58 1.31
CA ASN A 289 29.82 -10.16 1.95
C ASN A 289 30.78 -10.74 0.91
#